data_AF-D9X2U4-F1
#
_entry.id   AF-D9X2U4-F1
#
_cell.length_a   1.000
_cell.length_b   1.000
_cell.length_c   1.000
_cell.angle_alpha   90.00
_cell.angle_beta   90.00
_cell.angle_gamma   90.00
#
_symmetry.space_group_name_H-M   'P 1'
#
loop_
_entity.id
_entity.type
_entity.pdbx_description
1 polymer ?
#
loop_
_entity_poly.entity_id
_entity_poly.type
_entity_poly.pdbx_seq_one_letter_code
_entity_poly.pdbx_strand_id
1 'polypeptide(L)'
;MDEDTREDPRYEAVRSRDGRFDGAFFFAVETTGIYCRPSCPAVTPKRANVRFFTTAAAAQGSGFRACRRCRPDAVPGSAEWNVRADVVGRAMRLIAARRGRPGGRRRSRRTARL
;
A
#
# COMPACT_ATOMS: atom_id res chain seq x y z
N MET A 1 -10.18 -37.01 -1.86
CA MET A 1 -9.75 -35.77 -2.57
C MET A 1 -9.58 -34.76 -1.46
N ASP A 2 -8.49 -34.89 -0.71
CA ASP A 2 -8.32 -34.24 0.58
C ASP A 2 -6.85 -33.85 0.68
N GLU A 3 -6.48 -32.71 0.10
CA GLU A 3 -5.11 -32.22 0.19
C GLU A 3 -5.11 -30.74 0.60
N ASP A 4 -4.64 -30.55 1.84
CA ASP A 4 -4.09 -29.31 2.41
C ASP A 4 -5.00 -28.38 3.24
N THR A 5 -5.50 -28.92 4.37
CA THR A 5 -5.89 -28.14 5.56
C THR A 5 -4.68 -27.84 6.49
N ARG A 6 -3.44 -27.90 5.98
CA ARG A 6 -2.21 -27.71 6.77
C ARG A 6 -1.45 -26.48 6.27
N GLU A 7 -1.80 -25.33 6.84
CA GLU A 7 -1.00 -24.10 6.75
C GLU A 7 -0.74 -23.59 5.33
N ASP A 8 -1.81 -23.20 4.63
CA ASP A 8 -1.67 -22.59 3.30
C ASP A 8 -0.66 -21.41 3.35
N PRO A 9 0.45 -21.46 2.60
CA PRO A 9 1.53 -20.46 2.65
C PRO A 9 1.03 -19.08 2.22
N ARG A 10 -0.09 -19.01 1.49
CA ARG A 10 -0.77 -17.75 1.15
C ARG A 10 -1.30 -17.06 2.39
N TYR A 11 -1.80 -17.79 3.37
CA TYR A 11 -2.27 -17.20 4.62
C TYR A 11 -1.11 -16.72 5.50
N GLU A 12 0.02 -17.43 5.50
CA GLU A 12 1.21 -16.97 6.20
C GLU A 12 1.78 -15.68 5.58
N ALA A 13 1.83 -15.59 4.25
CA ALA A 13 2.21 -14.36 3.56
C ALA A 13 1.30 -13.17 3.92
N VAL A 14 -0.01 -13.39 4.06
CA VAL A 14 -0.97 -12.38 4.53
C VAL A 14 -0.73 -12.00 6.00
N ARG A 15 -0.40 -12.99 6.86
CA ARG A 15 -0.10 -12.76 8.28
C ARG A 15 1.22 -11.99 8.46
N SER A 16 2.24 -12.34 7.69
CA SER A 16 3.56 -11.70 7.64
C SER A 16 3.52 -10.34 6.93
N ARG A 17 2.41 -10.01 6.25
CA ARG A 17 2.20 -8.76 5.52
C ARG A 17 3.29 -8.49 4.50
N ASP A 18 3.75 -9.55 3.83
CA ASP A 18 4.86 -9.43 2.88
C ASP A 18 4.37 -8.83 1.55
N GLY A 19 4.78 -7.57 1.29
CA GLY A 19 4.44 -6.84 0.07
C GLY A 19 5.06 -7.42 -1.19
N ARG A 20 5.97 -8.40 -1.11
CA ARG A 20 6.48 -9.13 -2.29
C ARG A 20 5.39 -9.87 -3.04
N PHE A 21 4.33 -10.26 -2.34
CA PHE A 21 3.18 -10.94 -2.94
C PHE A 21 2.08 -9.97 -3.38
N ASP A 22 2.28 -8.65 -3.27
CA ASP A 22 1.30 -7.68 -3.74
C ASP A 22 1.13 -7.78 -5.25
N GLY A 23 -0.06 -8.22 -5.68
CA GLY A 23 -0.39 -8.47 -7.08
C GLY A 23 -0.21 -9.92 -7.54
N ALA A 24 0.41 -10.78 -6.72
CA ALA A 24 0.48 -12.23 -6.99
C ALA A 24 -0.84 -12.93 -6.65
N PHE A 25 -1.51 -12.50 -5.58
CA PHE A 25 -2.83 -12.97 -5.21
C PHE A 25 -3.57 -11.91 -4.39
N PHE A 26 -4.89 -12.06 -4.34
CA PHE A 26 -5.80 -11.26 -3.54
C PHE A 26 -6.55 -12.17 -2.58
N PHE A 27 -6.90 -11.65 -1.41
CA PHE A 27 -7.75 -12.38 -0.47
C PHE A 27 -9.03 -11.60 -0.23
N ALA A 28 -10.16 -12.28 -0.21
CA ALA A 28 -11.45 -11.72 0.16
C ALA A 28 -11.92 -12.29 1.48
N VAL A 29 -12.62 -11.45 2.23
CA VAL A 29 -13.12 -11.77 3.56
C VAL A 29 -14.63 -11.83 3.48
N GLU A 30 -15.19 -13.03 3.60
CA GLU A 30 -16.62 -13.29 3.45
C GLU A 30 -17.47 -12.48 4.43
N THR A 31 -16.99 -12.33 5.67
CA THR A 31 -17.72 -11.58 6.71
C THR A 31 -17.84 -10.09 6.42
N THR A 32 -16.93 -9.51 5.62
CA THR A 32 -16.98 -8.08 5.29
C THR A 32 -17.36 -7.81 3.85
N GLY A 33 -17.34 -8.84 2.99
CA GLY A 33 -17.52 -8.70 1.56
C GLY A 33 -16.41 -7.87 0.89
N ILE A 34 -15.22 -7.78 1.50
CA ILE A 34 -14.11 -6.95 1.02
C ILE A 34 -12.96 -7.84 0.56
N TYR A 35 -12.34 -7.48 -0.57
CA TYR A 35 -11.07 -8.06 -0.98
C TYR A 35 -9.90 -7.07 -0.82
N CYS A 36 -8.73 -7.63 -0.47
CA CYS A 36 -7.52 -6.93 -0.03
C CYS A 36 -6.26 -7.54 -0.67
N ARG A 37 -5.16 -6.79 -0.58
CA ARG A 37 -3.79 -7.25 -0.89
C ARG A 37 -3.10 -7.82 0.36
N PRO A 38 -2.15 -8.77 0.23
CA PRO A 38 -1.45 -9.37 1.36
C PRO A 38 -0.69 -8.36 2.25
N SER A 39 -0.22 -7.23 1.71
CA SER A 39 0.41 -6.16 2.51
C SER A 39 -0.55 -5.30 3.35
N CYS A 40 -1.86 -5.56 3.28
CA CYS A 40 -2.84 -4.67 3.92
C CYS A 40 -2.65 -4.65 5.44
N PRO A 41 -2.58 -3.47 6.09
CA PRO A 41 -2.43 -3.35 7.54
C PRO A 41 -3.71 -3.72 8.32
N ALA A 42 -4.73 -4.27 7.64
CA ALA A 42 -5.95 -4.70 8.29
C ALA A 42 -5.68 -5.87 9.25
N VAL A 43 -6.56 -6.02 10.24
CA VAL A 43 -6.53 -7.18 11.15
C VAL A 43 -6.72 -8.44 10.30
N THR A 44 -5.80 -9.40 10.43
CA THR A 44 -5.87 -10.67 9.71
C THR A 44 -7.12 -11.43 10.18
N PRO A 45 -8.12 -11.64 9.31
CA PRO A 45 -9.34 -12.35 9.66
C PRO A 45 -9.06 -13.86 9.79
N LYS A 46 -9.94 -14.58 10.51
CA LYS A 46 -9.82 -16.04 10.68
C LYS A 46 -9.80 -16.74 9.32
N ARG A 47 -8.90 -17.73 9.16
CA ARG A 47 -8.76 -18.59 7.96
C ARG A 47 -10.10 -19.05 7.37
N ALA A 48 -11.05 -19.43 8.23
CA ALA A 48 -12.35 -19.96 7.83
C ALA A 48 -13.22 -18.99 6.99
N ASN A 49 -12.96 -17.69 7.05
CA ASN A 49 -13.76 -16.67 6.33
C ASN A 49 -12.95 -16.00 5.21
N VAL A 50 -11.81 -16.59 4.82
CA VAL A 50 -10.89 -16.04 3.83
C VAL A 50 -10.94 -16.91 2.58
N ARG A 51 -11.21 -16.27 1.45
CA ARG A 51 -11.11 -16.88 0.12
C ARG A 51 -9.99 -16.21 -0.66
N PHE A 52 -9.17 -17.01 -1.33
CA PHE A 52 -8.07 -16.51 -2.16
C PHE A 52 -8.50 -16.43 -3.63
N PHE A 53 -8.06 -15.37 -4.30
CA PHE A 53 -8.31 -15.10 -5.72
C PHE A 53 -6.99 -14.77 -6.41
N THR A 54 -6.86 -15.17 -7.68
CA THR A 54 -5.67 -14.89 -8.49
C THR A 54 -5.65 -13.45 -9.02
N THR A 55 -6.82 -12.85 -9.23
CA THR A 55 -6.95 -11.49 -9.77
C THR A 55 -8.01 -10.68 -9.04
N ALA A 56 -7.84 -9.35 -9.02
CA ALA A 56 -8.85 -8.42 -8.49
C ALA A 56 -10.19 -8.54 -9.23
N ALA A 57 -10.13 -8.72 -10.55
CA ALA A 57 -11.30 -8.93 -11.41
C ALA A 57 -12.12 -10.16 -10.99
N ALA A 58 -11.46 -11.28 -10.65
CA ALA A 58 -12.16 -12.48 -10.17
C ALA A 58 -12.87 -12.24 -8.83
N ALA A 59 -12.25 -11.48 -7.92
CA ALA A 59 -12.87 -11.10 -6.66
C ALA A 59 -14.07 -10.15 -6.87
N GLN A 60 -13.95 -9.16 -7.76
CA GLN A 60 -15.05 -8.27 -8.13
C GLN A 60 -16.21 -9.02 -8.79
N GLY A 61 -15.91 -9.94 -9.71
CA GLY A 61 -16.92 -10.80 -10.35
C GLY A 61 -17.63 -11.73 -9.37
N SER A 62 -16.99 -12.05 -8.24
CA SER A 62 -17.59 -12.82 -7.15
C SER A 62 -18.41 -11.96 -6.17
N GLY A 63 -18.57 -10.66 -6.42
CA GLY A 63 -19.37 -9.74 -5.60
C GLY A 63 -18.63 -9.08 -4.43
N PHE A 64 -17.29 -9.21 -4.35
CA PHE A 64 -16.50 -8.55 -3.32
C PHE A 64 -16.13 -7.12 -3.70
N ARG A 65 -16.19 -6.20 -2.73
CA ARG A 65 -15.80 -4.81 -2.93
C ARG A 65 -14.32 -4.58 -2.65
N ALA A 66 -13.68 -3.67 -3.38
CA ALA A 66 -12.28 -3.32 -3.17
C ALA A 66 -12.06 -2.65 -1.81
N CYS A 67 -11.00 -3.02 -1.10
CA CYS A 67 -10.63 -2.35 0.13
C CYS A 67 -10.19 -0.90 -0.12
N ARG A 68 -10.79 0.06 0.60
CA ARG A 68 -10.46 1.49 0.48
C ARG A 68 -9.08 1.85 1.04
N ARG A 69 -8.50 0.99 1.89
CA ARG A 69 -7.20 1.24 2.56
C ARG A 69 -6.04 0.82 1.69
N CYS A 70 -6.07 -0.43 1.24
CA CYS A 70 -5.03 -1.03 0.42
C CYS A 70 -5.36 -0.99 -1.08
N ARG A 71 -6.43 -0.29 -1.51
CA ARG A 71 -6.83 -0.04 -2.92
C ARG A 71 -6.27 -1.06 -3.92
N PRO A 72 -6.69 -2.33 -3.83
CA PRO A 72 -6.22 -3.38 -4.74
C PRO A 72 -6.61 -3.10 -6.20
N ASP A 73 -7.62 -2.25 -6.41
CA ASP A 73 -8.14 -1.82 -7.70
C ASP A 73 -7.25 -0.74 -8.38
N ALA A 74 -6.31 -0.15 -7.63
CA ALA A 74 -5.39 0.83 -8.20
C ALA A 74 -4.38 0.15 -9.15
N VAL A 75 -3.94 0.87 -10.18
CA VAL A 75 -2.97 0.34 -11.16
C VAL A 75 -1.59 0.20 -10.50
N PRO A 76 -0.90 -0.95 -10.63
CA PRO A 76 0.45 -1.12 -10.09
C PRO A 76 1.39 -0.02 -10.61
N GLY A 77 2.01 0.72 -9.69
CA GLY A 77 2.88 1.86 -10.00
C GLY A 77 2.20 3.24 -9.98
N SER A 78 0.88 3.30 -9.82
CA SER A 78 0.19 4.57 -9.56
C SER A 78 0.45 5.08 -8.12
N ALA A 79 0.27 6.38 -7.90
CA ALA A 79 0.34 6.97 -6.55
C ALA A 79 -0.70 6.34 -5.60
N GLU A 80 -1.84 5.90 -6.14
CA GLU A 80 -2.91 5.26 -5.38
C GLU A 80 -2.58 3.81 -4.98
N TRP A 81 -1.70 3.16 -5.74
CA TRP A 81 -1.20 1.82 -5.43
C TRP A 81 -0.29 1.80 -4.21
N ASN A 82 0.50 2.86 -3.98
CA ASN A 82 1.33 2.99 -2.78
C ASN A 82 1.39 4.43 -2.28
N VAL A 83 0.26 4.88 -1.71
CA VAL A 83 0.11 6.23 -1.16
C VAL A 83 1.20 6.56 -0.13
N ARG A 84 1.61 5.57 0.68
CA ARG A 84 2.68 5.76 1.67
C ARG A 84 4.02 6.08 1.00
N ALA A 85 4.42 5.30 0.01
CA ALA A 85 5.67 5.54 -0.72
C ALA A 85 5.63 6.87 -1.49
N ASP A 86 4.51 7.21 -2.11
CA ASP A 86 4.34 8.50 -2.80
C ASP A 86 4.48 9.70 -1.84
N VAL A 87 3.77 9.69 -0.71
CA VAL A 87 3.84 10.78 0.29
C VAL A 87 5.26 10.92 0.85
N VAL A 88 5.92 9.81 1.19
CA VAL A 88 7.32 9.82 1.67
C VAL A 88 8.24 10.37 0.58
N GLY A 89 8.09 9.92 -0.67
CA GLY A 89 8.89 10.41 -1.80
C GLY A 89 8.73 11.92 -2.02
N ARG A 90 7.49 12.43 -1.94
CA ARG A 90 7.22 13.87 -2.02
C ARG A 90 7.85 14.63 -0.86
N ALA A 91 7.72 14.13 0.37
CA ALA A 91 8.32 14.75 1.55
C ALA A 91 9.85 14.80 1.45
N MET A 92 10.49 13.71 1.02
CA MET A 92 11.94 13.64 0.81
C MET A 92 12.42 14.66 -0.24
N ARG A 93 11.69 14.83 -1.36
CA ARG A 93 11.99 15.86 -2.36
C ARG A 93 11.90 17.27 -1.78
N LEU A 94 10.89 17.56 -0.95
CA LEU A 94 10.76 18.86 -0.28
C LEU A 94 11.91 19.12 0.70
N ILE A 95 12.32 18.11 1.47
CA ILE A 95 13.46 18.21 2.41
C ILE A 95 14.76 18.44 1.63
N ALA A 96 14.98 17.70 0.54
CA ALA A 96 16.16 17.85 -0.32
C ALA A 96 16.20 19.24 -0.99
N ALA A 97 15.08 19.71 -1.54
CA ALA A 97 14.97 21.03 -2.15
C ALA A 97 15.28 22.16 -1.14
N ARG A 98 14.91 21.99 0.14
CA ARG A 98 15.20 22.97 1.19
C ARG A 98 16.65 22.94 1.67
N ARG A 99 17.35 21.80 1.52
CA ARG A 99 18.79 21.65 1.81
C ARG A 99 19.70 22.07 0.65
N GLY A 100 19.17 22.13 -0.57
CA GLY A 100 19.90 22.50 -1.79
C GLY A 100 20.04 24.00 -2.06
N ARG A 101 20.03 24.88 -1.04
CA ARG A 101 20.28 26.33 -1.24
C ARG A 101 21.69 26.71 -0.75
N PRO A 102 22.76 26.51 -1.54
CA PRO A 102 24.04 27.13 -1.25
C PRO A 102 23.96 28.61 -1.68
N GLY A 103 24.07 29.53 -0.72
CA GLY A 103 24.36 30.94 -0.98
C GLY A 103 23.17 31.82 -1.36
N GLY A 104 23.03 32.96 -0.68
CA GLY A 104 22.02 33.95 -1.06
C GLY A 104 21.89 35.15 -0.12
N ARG A 105 23.02 35.84 0.10
CA ARG A 105 23.21 37.22 0.61
C ARG A 105 22.65 37.57 1.99
N ARG A 106 23.57 37.69 2.96
CA ARG A 106 23.46 38.65 4.07
C ARG A 106 23.10 40.02 3.46
N ARG A 107 21.91 40.54 3.77
CA ARG A 107 21.62 41.97 3.63
C ARG A 107 22.48 42.70 4.66
N SER A 108 23.72 43.01 4.29
CA SER A 108 24.48 44.06 4.95
C SER A 108 23.71 45.36 4.70
N ARG A 109 22.90 45.79 5.67
CA ARG A 109 22.46 47.19 5.76
C ARG A 109 23.72 48.00 6.07
N ARG A 110 24.52 48.28 5.03
CA ARG A 110 25.53 49.33 5.06
C ARG A 110 24.78 50.66 5.04
N THR A 111 25.01 51.40 6.10
CA THR A 111 24.98 52.86 6.22
C THR A 111 25.02 53.64 4.90
N ALA A 112 24.00 54.47 4.69
CA ALA A 112 24.03 55.72 3.93
C ALA A 112 22.99 56.61 4.63
N ARG A 113 23.40 57.49 5.55
CA ARG A 113 23.86 58.86 5.29
C ARG A 113 22.86 59.62 4.43
N LEU A 114 21.99 60.38 5.10
CA LEU A 114 21.66 61.79 4.84
C LEU A 114 20.95 62.33 6.08
#